data_AF-A0A4Z0K8A2-F1
#
_entry.id   AF-A0A4Z0K8A2-F1
#
_cell.length_a   1.000
_cell.length_b   1.000
_cell.length_c   1.000
_cell.angle_alpha   90.00
_cell.angle_beta   90.00
_cell.angle_gamma   90.00
#
_symmetry.space_group_name_H-M   'P 1'
#
loop_
_entity.id
_entity.type
_entity.pdbx_description
1 polymer ?
#
loop_
_entity_poly.entity_id
_entity_poly.type
_entity_poly.pdbx_seq_one_letter_code
_entity_poly.pdbx_strand_id
1 'polypeptide(L)'
;MYVQPPVQARVYAQPRFAPTVTQEMRIRAGMQAPQQVVTDTPWTGAVRQSQPEAAPDSTGNIVRLVAAILVLVVLVIGLAGLALLGGLSFGVRLFALIGLSAVPLLGIIAYVLWLDRWKPQPKLLLGICLLWGAVASVILTLGFSLVGEVALYIVGINGVPDIIGAVIQAPILEESTKTVLLVVIVLAARRHFEGPLDGLVYGSLIGAGFAFTENILYLGQSWNDGELPGLAVTFAMRCLGSPLLHTAFSTCAGVSIGFAARKWPWWSLILMWLPGLLLGMVLHGFWNASITFLGVLGQLTRDVMGGMLPQIIGLIVLSAVLSGAWVTLGLILRRSERLHTQNMLGDYANSGWLTHAEVDMLGTWKGRKNGRSWAKSFPGGKEEMKTMIRTSGKLSTTRMRVLAGIGGEQERKIERAELKQFADARERLLTASKQTLR
;
A
#
# COMPACT_ATOMS: atom_id res chain seq x y z
N MET A 1 35.52 -31.63 22.86
CA MET A 1 34.39 -30.84 23.40
C MET A 1 33.96 -29.87 22.31
N TYR A 2 32.97 -30.25 21.48
CA TYR A 2 32.49 -29.35 20.43
C TYR A 2 31.60 -28.29 21.08
N VAL A 3 32.15 -27.09 21.25
CA VAL A 3 31.38 -25.92 21.69
C VAL A 3 30.38 -25.62 20.60
N GLN A 4 29.09 -25.86 20.87
CA GLN A 4 28.04 -25.40 19.97
C GLN A 4 28.16 -23.87 19.85
N PRO A 5 28.14 -23.33 18.62
CA PRO A 5 28.14 -21.88 18.46
C PRO A 5 26.95 -21.30 19.24
N PRO A 6 27.09 -20.13 19.88
CA PRO A 6 25.99 -19.53 20.63
C PRO A 6 24.78 -19.40 19.70
N VAL A 7 23.65 -19.98 20.10
CA VAL A 7 22.37 -19.81 19.41
C VAL A 7 22.15 -18.30 19.31
N GLN A 8 22.24 -17.75 18.10
CA GLN A 8 21.96 -16.33 17.88
C GLN A 8 20.63 -16.01 18.56
N ALA A 9 20.66 -15.04 19.48
CA ALA A 9 19.47 -14.62 20.21
C ALA A 9 18.36 -14.34 19.19
N ARG A 10 17.31 -15.17 19.23
CA ARG A 10 16.25 -15.18 18.23
C ARG A 10 15.56 -13.81 18.22
N VAL A 11 15.22 -13.30 17.03
CA VAL A 11 14.73 -11.92 16.83
C VAL A 11 13.46 -11.60 17.66
N TYR A 12 12.62 -12.62 17.93
CA TYR A 12 11.40 -12.51 18.75
C TYR A 12 11.63 -12.70 20.26
N ALA A 13 12.83 -13.12 20.68
CA ALA A 13 13.20 -13.19 22.10
C ALA A 13 13.61 -11.81 22.66
N GLN A 14 13.86 -10.82 21.79
CA GLN A 14 14.14 -9.46 22.22
C GLN A 14 12.90 -8.56 22.09
N PRO A 15 12.47 -7.86 23.15
CA PRO A 15 11.33 -6.95 23.14
C PRO A 15 11.55 -5.65 22.32
N ARG A 16 12.69 -5.53 21.61
CA ARG A 16 13.20 -4.24 21.13
C ARG A 16 12.49 -3.63 19.92
N PHE A 17 11.61 -4.38 19.22
CA PHE A 17 10.95 -3.86 17.99
C PHE A 17 9.45 -4.13 17.85
N ALA A 18 8.77 -4.51 18.93
CA ALA A 18 7.30 -4.46 18.97
C ALA A 18 6.85 -3.35 19.95
N PRO A 19 6.92 -2.05 19.60
CA PRO A 19 6.41 -0.96 20.43
C PRO A 19 4.86 -0.97 20.55
N THR A 20 4.23 -2.12 20.29
CA THR A 20 2.81 -2.27 20.10
C THR A 20 2.19 -3.39 20.92
N VAL A 21 2.99 -4.27 21.52
CA VAL A 21 2.52 -5.41 22.32
C VAL A 21 3.33 -5.47 23.60
N THR A 22 2.71 -5.16 24.74
CA THR A 22 3.35 -5.29 26.05
C THR A 22 3.30 -6.73 26.54
N GLN A 23 4.16 -7.07 27.51
CA GLN A 23 4.09 -8.37 28.18
C GLN A 23 2.74 -8.58 28.87
N GLU A 24 2.14 -7.51 29.41
CA GLU A 24 0.78 -7.53 29.96
C GLU A 24 -0.29 -7.88 28.92
N MET A 25 -0.21 -7.33 27.71
CA MET A 25 -1.13 -7.69 26.61
C MET A 25 -1.04 -9.18 26.28
N ARG A 26 0.17 -9.76 26.29
CA ARG A 26 0.38 -11.20 26.07
C ARG A 26 -0.22 -12.06 27.19
N ILE A 27 -0.09 -11.63 28.44
CA ILE A 27 -0.66 -12.33 29.60
C ILE A 27 -2.20 -12.31 29.53
N ARG A 28 -2.79 -11.15 29.21
CA ARG A 28 -4.26 -11.01 29.07
C ARG A 28 -4.82 -11.81 27.89
N ALA A 29 -4.07 -11.92 26.81
CA ALA A 29 -4.42 -12.71 25.62
C ALA A 29 -3.75 -14.09 25.60
N GLY A 30 -3.59 -14.70 26.78
CA GLY A 30 -3.02 -16.04 26.91
C GLY A 30 -3.74 -17.05 26.01
N MET A 31 -2.94 -17.86 25.30
CA MET A 31 -3.46 -18.98 24.52
C MET A 31 -3.32 -20.26 25.34
N GLN A 32 -4.34 -21.10 25.31
CA GLN A 32 -4.17 -22.46 25.81
C GLN A 32 -3.18 -23.18 24.90
N ALA A 33 -2.15 -23.76 25.51
CA ALA A 33 -1.23 -24.64 24.82
C ALA A 33 -2.04 -25.81 24.21
N PRO A 34 -1.68 -26.29 23.01
CA PRO A 34 -2.29 -27.49 22.46
C PRO A 34 -2.05 -28.67 23.42
N GLN A 35 -2.99 -29.62 23.44
CA GLN A 35 -2.90 -30.80 24.33
C GLN A 35 -1.63 -31.65 24.09
N GLN A 36 -0.96 -31.48 22.94
CA GLN A 36 0.39 -31.97 22.67
C GLN A 36 1.26 -30.81 22.17
N VAL A 37 2.38 -30.57 22.87
CA VAL A 37 3.42 -29.63 22.44
C VAL A 37 4.15 -30.22 21.23
N VAL A 38 4.26 -29.46 20.13
CA VAL A 38 5.08 -29.86 18.99
C VAL A 38 6.53 -29.91 19.45
N THR A 39 7.10 -31.11 19.61
CA THR A 39 8.49 -31.32 20.04
C THR A 39 9.47 -31.06 18.88
N ASP A 40 10.73 -30.75 19.21
CA ASP A 40 11.85 -30.46 18.28
C ASP A 40 12.32 -31.69 17.44
N THR A 41 11.38 -32.51 16.95
CA THR A 41 11.67 -33.68 16.09
C THR A 41 11.23 -33.44 14.64
N PRO A 42 11.85 -34.12 13.65
CA PRO A 42 11.60 -33.85 12.25
C PRO A 42 10.19 -34.29 11.87
N TRP A 43 9.35 -33.30 11.52
CA TRP A 43 8.16 -33.40 10.65
C TRP A 43 7.18 -34.57 10.87
N THR A 44 7.17 -35.24 12.02
CA THR A 44 6.34 -36.43 12.24
C THR A 44 5.81 -36.52 13.67
N GLY A 45 4.57 -36.05 13.88
CA GLY A 45 3.81 -36.25 15.12
C GLY A 45 2.32 -35.90 14.97
N ALA A 46 1.45 -36.89 15.20
CA ALA A 46 -0.02 -36.96 15.19
C ALA A 46 -0.72 -36.01 16.22
N VAL A 47 -2.05 -35.73 16.32
CA VAL A 47 -3.36 -36.00 15.64
C VAL A 47 -4.41 -35.04 16.29
N ARG A 48 -5.40 -34.49 15.56
CA ARG A 48 -6.88 -34.54 15.86
C ARG A 48 -7.71 -33.75 14.82
N GLN A 49 -8.67 -34.44 14.18
CA GLN A 49 -9.73 -33.83 13.37
C GLN A 49 -10.78 -33.14 14.24
N SER A 50 -11.25 -31.97 13.80
CA SER A 50 -12.55 -31.43 14.19
C SER A 50 -13.31 -31.00 12.93
N GLN A 51 -14.64 -31.16 12.92
CA GLN A 51 -15.49 -30.85 11.76
C GLN A 51 -15.36 -29.39 11.30
N PRO A 52 -15.39 -29.10 9.99
CA PRO A 52 -15.25 -27.74 9.49
C PRO A 52 -16.42 -26.89 9.96
N GLU A 53 -16.13 -25.87 10.78
CA GLU A 53 -17.09 -24.83 11.08
C GLU A 53 -17.07 -23.88 9.87
N ALA A 54 -18.21 -23.77 9.18
CA ALA A 54 -18.33 -22.90 8.02
C ALA A 54 -17.99 -21.45 8.42
N ALA A 55 -17.16 -20.80 7.61
CA ALA A 55 -16.77 -19.42 7.83
C ALA A 55 -18.02 -18.53 7.98
N PRO A 56 -18.13 -17.71 9.04
CA PRO A 56 -19.21 -16.75 9.13
C PRO A 56 -19.03 -15.68 8.02
N ASP A 57 -20.14 -15.30 7.40
CA ASP A 57 -20.33 -14.21 6.42
C ASP A 57 -20.10 -14.53 4.93
N SER A 58 -21.04 -15.24 4.28
CA SER A 58 -21.07 -15.38 2.81
C SER A 58 -21.79 -14.20 2.12
N THR A 59 -22.92 -13.73 2.65
CA THR A 59 -23.79 -12.75 1.97
C THR A 59 -23.19 -11.34 1.92
N GLY A 60 -22.62 -10.85 3.02
CA GLY A 60 -22.00 -9.51 3.07
C GLY A 60 -20.77 -9.36 2.17
N ASN A 61 -20.06 -10.46 1.92
CA ASN A 61 -18.92 -10.50 1.01
C ASN A 61 -19.34 -10.37 -0.47
N ILE A 62 -20.50 -10.94 -0.84
CA ILE A 62 -21.05 -10.83 -2.19
C ILE A 62 -21.50 -9.40 -2.48
N VAL A 63 -22.25 -8.77 -1.57
CA VAL A 63 -22.72 -7.38 -1.75
C VAL A 63 -21.55 -6.40 -1.94
N ARG A 64 -20.51 -6.51 -1.10
CA ARG A 64 -19.30 -5.68 -1.23
C ARG A 64 -18.55 -5.91 -2.54
N LEU A 65 -18.51 -7.16 -3.01
CA LEU A 65 -17.90 -7.49 -4.30
C LEU A 65 -18.67 -6.87 -5.47
N VAL A 66 -20.01 -7.00 -5.47
CA VAL A 66 -20.87 -6.39 -6.49
C VAL A 66 -20.70 -4.87 -6.50
N ALA A 67 -20.73 -4.23 -5.33
CA ALA A 67 -20.48 -2.79 -5.22
C ALA A 67 -19.10 -2.39 -5.76
N ALA A 68 -18.04 -3.14 -5.44
CA ALA A 68 -16.70 -2.88 -5.97
C ALA A 68 -16.63 -3.03 -7.50
N ILE A 69 -17.33 -3.99 -8.08
CA ILE A 69 -17.43 -4.17 -9.54
C ILE A 69 -18.18 -2.98 -10.17
N LEU A 70 -19.29 -2.53 -9.58
CA LEU A 70 -20.03 -1.37 -10.07
C LEU A 70 -19.16 -0.10 -10.05
N VAL A 71 -18.44 0.13 -8.96
CA VAL A 71 -17.47 1.24 -8.87
C VAL A 71 -16.41 1.12 -9.96
N LEU A 72 -15.86 -0.08 -10.17
CA LEU A 72 -14.88 -0.31 -11.24
C LEU A 72 -15.47 0.02 -12.62
N VAL A 73 -16.69 -0.42 -12.91
CA VAL A 73 -17.37 -0.13 -14.19
C VAL A 73 -17.55 1.37 -14.39
N VAL A 74 -18.02 2.10 -13.37
CA VAL A 74 -18.15 3.56 -13.42
C VAL A 74 -16.81 4.23 -13.70
N LEU A 75 -15.74 3.79 -13.03
CA LEU A 75 -14.39 4.32 -13.25
C LEU A 75 -13.87 4.03 -14.66
N VAL A 76 -14.16 2.85 -15.22
CA VAL A 76 -13.78 2.51 -16.61
C VAL A 76 -14.57 3.34 -17.62
N ILE A 77 -15.86 3.57 -17.39
CA ILE A 77 -16.67 4.47 -18.22
C ILE A 77 -16.11 5.90 -18.16
N GLY A 78 -15.77 6.38 -16.96
CA GLY A 78 -15.13 7.68 -16.78
C GLY A 78 -13.78 7.78 -17.50
N LEU A 79 -12.96 6.71 -17.46
CA LEU A 79 -11.70 6.64 -18.22
C LEU A 79 -11.95 6.73 -19.73
N ALA A 80 -12.96 6.01 -20.24
CA ALA A 80 -13.34 6.08 -21.66
C ALA A 80 -13.83 7.48 -22.04
N GLY A 81 -14.58 8.15 -21.16
CA GLY A 81 -14.98 9.55 -21.33
C GLY A 81 -13.78 10.50 -21.38
N LEU A 82 -12.82 10.37 -20.46
CA LEU A 82 -11.59 11.16 -20.49
C LEU A 82 -10.74 10.88 -21.73
N ALA A 83 -10.66 9.63 -22.18
CA ALA A 83 -9.95 9.27 -23.40
C ALA A 83 -10.64 9.85 -24.65
N LEU A 84 -11.97 9.87 -24.69
CA LEU A 84 -12.73 10.50 -25.76
C LEU A 84 -12.48 12.01 -25.78
N LEU A 85 -12.60 12.70 -24.64
CA LEU A 85 -12.32 14.13 -24.52
C LEU A 85 -10.86 14.45 -24.90
N GLY A 86 -9.91 13.67 -24.41
CA GLY A 86 -8.50 13.81 -24.78
C GLY A 86 -8.26 13.54 -26.26
N GLY A 87 -9.00 12.62 -26.88
CA GLY A 87 -8.93 12.33 -28.31
C GLY A 87 -9.47 13.49 -29.16
N LEU A 88 -10.52 14.16 -28.69
CA LEU A 88 -11.04 15.38 -29.32
C LEU A 88 -10.04 16.54 -29.19
N SER A 89 -9.37 16.67 -28.04
CA SER A 89 -8.41 17.75 -27.79
C SER A 89 -7.05 17.57 -28.46
N PHE A 90 -6.51 16.35 -28.48
CA PHE A 90 -5.13 16.06 -28.92
C PHE A 90 -5.05 15.21 -30.21
N GLY A 91 -6.19 14.70 -30.70
CA GLY A 91 -6.23 13.81 -31.87
C GLY A 91 -5.36 12.56 -31.68
N VAL A 92 -4.67 12.14 -32.74
CA VAL A 92 -3.77 10.97 -32.73
C VAL A 92 -2.57 11.14 -31.80
N ARG A 93 -2.22 12.37 -31.40
CA ARG A 93 -1.10 12.62 -30.47
C ARG A 93 -1.36 12.01 -29.09
N LEU A 94 -2.63 11.81 -28.71
CA LEU A 94 -3.02 11.20 -27.44
C LEU A 94 -2.30 9.85 -27.18
N PHE A 95 -2.11 9.02 -28.21
CA PHE A 95 -1.42 7.74 -28.06
C PHE A 95 0.04 7.90 -27.60
N ALA A 96 0.74 8.91 -28.12
CA ALA A 96 2.10 9.23 -27.68
C ALA A 96 2.11 9.79 -26.25
N LEU A 97 1.16 10.66 -25.92
CA LEU A 97 1.02 11.23 -24.56
C LEU A 97 0.73 10.14 -23.51
N ILE A 98 -0.14 9.19 -23.83
CA ILE A 98 -0.40 7.99 -23.01
C ILE A 98 0.87 7.17 -22.84
N GLY A 99 1.58 6.89 -23.94
CA GLY A 99 2.83 6.12 -23.92
C GLY A 99 3.90 6.75 -23.03
N LEU A 100 4.11 8.06 -23.14
CA LEU A 100 5.06 8.81 -22.31
C LEU A 100 4.64 8.81 -20.84
N SER A 101 3.36 9.09 -20.55
CA SER A 101 2.84 9.14 -19.18
C SER A 101 2.84 7.78 -18.49
N ALA A 102 2.77 6.69 -19.27
CA ALA A 102 2.82 5.33 -18.76
C ALA A 102 4.21 4.93 -18.23
N VAL A 103 5.29 5.55 -18.70
CA VAL A 103 6.68 5.23 -18.29
C VAL A 103 6.86 5.30 -16.75
N PRO A 104 6.61 6.43 -16.08
CA PRO A 104 6.73 6.50 -14.63
C PRO A 104 5.69 5.63 -13.91
N LEU A 105 4.46 5.57 -14.44
CA LEU A 105 3.37 4.78 -13.85
C LEU A 105 3.75 3.29 -13.73
N LEU A 106 4.30 2.69 -14.78
CA LEU A 106 4.70 1.29 -14.78
C LEU A 106 5.81 1.01 -13.75
N GLY A 107 6.77 1.94 -13.60
CA GLY A 107 7.80 1.86 -12.57
C GLY A 107 7.22 1.86 -11.16
N ILE A 108 6.24 2.73 -10.90
CA ILE A 108 5.57 2.83 -9.59
C ILE A 108 4.78 1.56 -9.31
N ILE A 109 3.98 1.08 -10.27
CA ILE A 109 3.22 -0.18 -10.13
C ILE A 109 4.18 -1.33 -9.84
N ALA A 110 5.30 -1.44 -10.56
CA ALA A 110 6.28 -2.50 -10.35
C ALA A 110 6.88 -2.46 -8.93
N TYR A 111 7.23 -1.27 -8.44
CA TYR A 111 7.77 -1.08 -7.08
C TYR A 111 6.72 -1.40 -6.01
N VAL A 112 5.51 -0.86 -6.13
CA VAL A 112 4.41 -1.08 -5.19
C VAL A 112 4.01 -2.56 -5.14
N LEU A 113 3.87 -3.22 -6.29
CA LEU A 113 3.60 -4.66 -6.34
C LEU A 113 4.75 -5.49 -5.80
N TRP A 114 6.00 -5.00 -5.86
CA TRP A 114 7.15 -5.65 -5.24
C TRP A 114 7.14 -5.53 -3.71
N LEU A 115 6.73 -4.38 -3.17
CA LEU A 115 6.50 -4.18 -1.74
C LEU A 115 5.38 -5.10 -1.25
N ASP A 116 4.26 -5.16 -1.99
CA ASP A 116 3.04 -5.89 -1.65
C ASP A 116 3.17 -7.43 -1.75
N ARG A 117 4.25 -7.96 -2.34
CA ARG A 117 4.45 -9.42 -2.50
C ARG A 117 4.42 -10.21 -1.19
N TRP A 118 4.63 -9.54 -0.05
CA TRP A 118 4.61 -10.18 1.26
C TRP A 118 3.20 -10.62 1.65
N LYS A 119 2.23 -9.74 1.48
CA LYS A 119 0.82 -9.96 1.78
C LYS A 119 -0.01 -9.35 0.64
N PRO A 120 -0.17 -10.06 -0.49
CA PRO A 120 -0.76 -9.48 -1.68
C PRO A 120 -2.20 -9.03 -1.45
N GLN A 121 -2.49 -7.80 -1.82
CA GLN A 121 -3.83 -7.24 -1.76
C GLN A 121 -4.71 -7.69 -2.94
N PRO A 122 -6.05 -7.62 -2.81
CA PRO A 122 -6.94 -7.97 -3.91
C PRO A 122 -6.69 -7.09 -5.13
N LYS A 123 -6.42 -7.71 -6.29
CA LYS A 123 -6.14 -6.99 -7.54
C LYS A 123 -7.25 -5.99 -7.92
N LEU A 124 -8.51 -6.34 -7.64
CA LEU A 124 -9.64 -5.46 -7.85
C LEU A 124 -9.51 -4.15 -7.07
N LEU A 125 -9.09 -4.23 -5.80
CA LEU A 125 -8.90 -3.06 -4.95
C LEU A 125 -7.73 -2.19 -5.44
N LEU A 126 -6.62 -2.81 -5.86
CA LEU A 126 -5.49 -2.11 -6.47
C LEU A 126 -5.89 -1.38 -7.77
N GLY A 127 -6.71 -2.03 -8.61
CA GLY A 127 -7.25 -1.43 -9.83
C GLY A 127 -8.18 -0.25 -9.54
N ILE A 128 -9.06 -0.37 -8.53
CA ILE A 128 -9.91 0.74 -8.07
C ILE A 128 -9.06 1.90 -7.57
N CYS A 129 -8.02 1.66 -6.76
CA CYS A 129 -7.11 2.72 -6.30
C CYS A 129 -6.46 3.46 -7.47
N LEU A 130 -5.93 2.73 -8.44
CA LEU A 130 -5.29 3.30 -9.61
C LEU A 130 -6.28 4.13 -10.45
N LEU A 131 -7.44 3.56 -10.77
CA LEU A 131 -8.46 4.23 -11.60
C LEU A 131 -9.14 5.39 -10.87
N TRP A 132 -9.31 5.31 -9.56
CA TRP A 132 -9.80 6.43 -8.76
C TRP A 132 -8.88 7.63 -8.87
N GLY A 133 -7.57 7.40 -8.76
CA GLY A 133 -6.57 8.44 -9.01
C GLY A 133 -6.68 9.02 -10.42
N ALA A 134 -6.67 8.14 -11.43
CA ALA A 134 -6.64 8.55 -12.84
C ALA A 134 -7.93 9.22 -13.34
N VAL A 135 -9.08 8.92 -12.73
CA VAL A 135 -10.39 9.33 -13.25
C VAL A 135 -11.15 10.16 -12.23
N ALA A 136 -11.63 9.54 -11.16
CA ALA A 136 -12.54 10.19 -10.22
C ALA A 136 -11.88 11.39 -9.54
N SER A 137 -10.64 11.24 -9.09
CA SER A 137 -9.90 12.32 -8.42
C SER A 137 -9.69 13.52 -9.34
N VAL A 138 -9.32 13.28 -10.61
CA VAL A 138 -9.15 14.34 -11.61
C VAL A 138 -10.47 15.07 -11.89
N ILE A 139 -11.54 14.32 -12.17
CA ILE A 139 -12.87 14.89 -12.44
C ILE A 139 -13.38 15.69 -11.23
N LEU A 140 -13.24 15.15 -10.02
CA LEU A 140 -13.65 15.83 -8.80
C LEU A 140 -12.82 17.09 -8.55
N THR A 141 -11.50 17.04 -8.74
CA THR A 141 -10.64 18.23 -8.61
C THR A 141 -11.08 19.31 -9.58
N LEU A 142 -11.22 19.00 -10.87
CA LEU A 142 -11.66 19.97 -11.88
C LEU A 142 -13.04 20.54 -11.57
N GLY A 143 -13.98 19.68 -11.15
CA GLY A 143 -15.33 20.09 -10.78
C GLY A 143 -15.36 21.00 -9.55
N PHE A 144 -14.62 20.67 -8.50
CA PHE A 144 -14.55 21.50 -7.30
C PHE A 144 -13.78 22.82 -7.54
N SER A 145 -12.76 22.81 -8.38
CA SER A 145 -12.08 24.05 -8.82
C SER A 145 -13.06 24.98 -9.52
N LEU A 146 -13.84 24.48 -10.49
CA LEU A 146 -14.84 25.27 -11.21
C LEU A 146 -15.93 25.81 -10.28
N VAL A 147 -16.47 24.98 -9.39
CA VAL A 147 -17.47 25.42 -8.40
C VAL A 147 -16.90 26.50 -7.49
N GLY A 148 -15.64 26.37 -7.07
CA GLY A 148 -14.95 27.38 -6.26
C GLY A 148 -14.78 28.71 -6.99
N GLU A 149 -14.36 28.68 -8.26
CA GLU A 149 -14.23 29.87 -9.09
C GLU A 149 -15.57 30.59 -9.29
N VAL A 150 -16.64 29.85 -9.61
CA VAL A 150 -17.99 30.41 -9.75
C VAL A 150 -18.49 31.01 -8.43
N ALA A 151 -18.26 30.34 -7.30
CA ALA A 151 -18.65 30.86 -5.99
C ALA A 151 -17.92 32.16 -5.64
N LEU A 152 -16.62 32.26 -5.92
CA LEU A 152 -15.84 33.48 -5.73
C LEU A 152 -16.34 34.62 -6.62
N TYR A 153 -16.63 34.31 -7.89
CA TYR A 153 -17.20 35.27 -8.82
C TYR A 153 -18.54 35.84 -8.33
N ILE A 154 -19.44 34.99 -7.81
CA ILE A 154 -20.75 35.41 -7.26
C ILE A 154 -20.59 36.39 -6.07
N VAL A 155 -19.56 36.24 -5.25
CA VAL A 155 -19.29 37.15 -4.11
C VAL A 155 -18.40 38.35 -4.49
N GLY A 156 -18.18 38.59 -5.79
CA GLY A 156 -17.44 39.75 -6.29
C GLY A 156 -15.91 39.60 -6.26
N ILE A 157 -15.40 38.38 -6.04
CA ILE A 157 -13.97 38.08 -6.09
C ILE A 157 -13.63 37.56 -7.50
N ASN A 158 -12.96 38.39 -8.30
CA ASN A 158 -12.54 38.04 -9.66
C ASN A 158 -11.26 37.19 -9.65
N GLY A 159 -11.42 35.93 -9.26
CA GLY A 159 -10.35 34.93 -9.27
C GLY A 159 -9.44 34.93 -8.04
N VAL A 160 -8.66 33.86 -7.91
CA VAL A 160 -7.62 33.69 -6.90
C VAL A 160 -6.27 33.98 -7.55
N PRO A 161 -5.33 34.70 -6.91
CA PRO A 161 -3.98 34.86 -7.45
C PRO A 161 -3.35 33.52 -7.81
N ASP A 162 -2.72 33.41 -8.99
CA ASP A 162 -2.20 32.14 -9.53
C ASP A 162 -1.31 31.39 -8.53
N ILE A 163 -0.49 32.10 -7.76
CA ILE A 163 0.38 31.50 -6.74
C ILE A 163 -0.43 30.90 -5.59
N ILE A 164 -1.51 31.53 -5.15
CA ILE A 164 -2.39 31.00 -4.10
C ILE A 164 -3.18 29.80 -4.66
N GLY A 165 -3.64 29.90 -5.91
CA GLY A 165 -4.28 28.81 -6.63
C GLY A 165 -3.38 27.58 -6.70
N ALA A 166 -2.15 27.75 -7.17
CA ALA A 166 -1.20 26.66 -7.35
C ALA A 166 -0.62 26.11 -6.04
N VAL A 167 -0.33 26.95 -5.05
CA VAL A 167 0.38 26.55 -3.81
C VAL A 167 -0.58 26.09 -2.70
N ILE A 168 -1.81 26.59 -2.67
CA ILE A 168 -2.75 26.32 -1.58
C ILE A 168 -3.99 25.60 -2.09
N GLN A 169 -4.73 26.20 -3.04
CA GLN A 169 -6.02 25.67 -3.48
C GLN A 169 -5.86 24.30 -4.16
N ALA A 170 -4.93 24.17 -5.11
CA ALA A 170 -4.69 22.93 -5.84
C ALA A 170 -4.30 21.77 -4.90
N PRO A 171 -3.29 21.90 -4.00
CA PRO A 171 -2.99 20.85 -3.02
C PRO A 171 -4.16 20.45 -2.14
N ILE A 172 -4.97 21.40 -1.70
CA ILE A 172 -6.14 21.12 -0.86
C ILE A 172 -7.15 20.27 -1.62
N LEU A 173 -7.54 20.69 -2.83
CA LEU A 173 -8.54 19.98 -3.62
C LEU A 173 -8.01 18.63 -4.07
N GLU A 174 -6.81 18.61 -4.63
CA GLU A 174 -6.21 17.40 -5.18
C GLU A 174 -5.94 16.32 -4.14
N GLU A 175 -5.29 16.64 -3.03
CA GLU A 175 -4.97 15.62 -2.04
C GLU A 175 -6.24 15.14 -1.31
N SER A 176 -7.26 16.00 -1.17
CA SER A 176 -8.56 15.59 -0.63
C SER A 176 -9.29 14.61 -1.55
N THR A 177 -9.42 14.93 -2.84
CA THR A 177 -10.13 14.08 -3.81
C THR A 177 -9.40 12.76 -4.05
N LYS A 178 -8.06 12.78 -4.07
CA LYS A 178 -7.25 11.55 -4.11
C LYS A 178 -7.52 10.68 -2.89
N THR A 179 -7.31 11.22 -1.70
CA THR A 179 -7.20 10.39 -0.50
C THR A 179 -8.54 10.04 0.15
N VAL A 180 -9.66 10.65 -0.26
CA VAL A 180 -11.00 10.28 0.24
C VAL A 180 -11.34 8.81 -0.02
N LEU A 181 -10.83 8.22 -1.12
CA LEU A 181 -11.01 6.78 -1.36
C LEU A 181 -10.41 5.93 -0.24
N LEU A 182 -9.33 6.36 0.40
CA LEU A 182 -8.74 5.61 1.52
C LEU A 182 -9.72 5.51 2.69
N VAL A 183 -10.50 6.56 2.96
CA VAL A 183 -11.57 6.55 3.95
C VAL A 183 -12.68 5.57 3.53
N VAL A 184 -13.07 5.59 2.25
CA VAL A 184 -14.06 4.64 1.71
C VAL A 184 -13.56 3.19 1.86
N ILE A 185 -12.28 2.92 1.61
CA ILE A 185 -11.68 1.59 1.81
C ILE A 185 -11.71 1.18 3.28
N VAL A 186 -11.42 2.10 4.21
CA VAL A 186 -11.53 1.83 5.65
C VAL A 186 -12.96 1.44 6.02
N LEU A 187 -13.97 2.11 5.47
CA LEU A 187 -15.38 1.85 5.77
C LEU A 187 -15.90 0.56 5.12
N ALA A 188 -15.61 0.35 3.84
CA ALA A 188 -16.18 -0.73 3.04
C ALA A 188 -15.34 -2.03 3.04
N ALA A 189 -14.02 -1.89 3.20
CA ALA A 189 -13.04 -2.96 2.98
C ALA A 189 -11.99 -3.04 4.09
N ARG A 190 -12.35 -2.68 5.33
CA ARG A 190 -11.46 -2.63 6.52
C ARG A 190 -10.50 -3.81 6.67
N ARG A 191 -10.96 -5.02 6.32
CA ARG A 191 -10.16 -6.26 6.39
C ARG A 191 -8.94 -6.27 5.46
N HIS A 192 -8.92 -5.42 4.44
CA HIS A 192 -7.82 -5.27 3.48
C HIS A 192 -6.92 -4.08 3.81
N PHE A 193 -7.23 -3.32 4.86
CA PHE A 193 -6.43 -2.20 5.33
C PHE A 193 -5.99 -2.50 6.76
N GLU A 194 -4.85 -3.18 6.91
CA GLU A 194 -4.42 -3.72 8.19
C GLU A 194 -3.17 -3.04 8.75
N GLY A 195 -2.39 -2.35 7.90
CA GLY A 195 -1.22 -1.63 8.37
C GLY A 195 -0.74 -0.49 7.47
N PRO A 196 0.35 0.20 7.88
CA PRO A 196 0.92 1.33 7.12
C PRO A 196 1.41 0.95 5.74
N LEU A 197 1.90 -0.28 5.54
CA LEU A 197 2.34 -0.74 4.22
C LEU A 197 1.18 -0.83 3.23
N ASP A 198 0.01 -1.30 3.66
CA ASP A 198 -1.20 -1.32 2.83
C ASP A 198 -1.62 0.12 2.47
N GLY A 199 -1.57 1.01 3.44
CA GLY A 199 -1.84 2.43 3.24
C GLY A 199 -0.88 3.07 2.24
N LEU A 200 0.41 2.74 2.31
CA LEU A 200 1.40 3.15 1.31
C LEU A 200 1.02 2.62 -0.06
N VAL A 201 0.71 1.32 -0.20
CA VAL A 201 0.33 0.70 -1.47
C VAL A 201 -0.89 1.39 -2.10
N TYR A 202 -1.96 1.59 -1.33
CA TYR A 202 -3.19 2.22 -1.83
C TYR A 202 -2.99 3.70 -2.17
N GLY A 203 -2.39 4.47 -1.27
CA GLY A 203 -2.11 5.90 -1.50
C GLY A 203 -1.18 6.11 -2.68
N SER A 204 -0.19 5.24 -2.84
CA SER A 204 0.75 5.27 -3.98
C SER A 204 0.04 5.05 -5.31
N LEU A 205 -0.84 4.05 -5.41
CA LEU A 205 -1.56 3.77 -6.65
C LEU A 205 -2.55 4.89 -7.01
N ILE A 206 -3.22 5.47 -6.02
CA ILE A 206 -4.08 6.65 -6.23
C ILE A 206 -3.26 7.82 -6.78
N GLY A 207 -2.15 8.17 -6.11
CA GLY A 207 -1.28 9.25 -6.55
C GLY A 207 -0.68 9.01 -7.94
N ALA A 208 -0.27 7.78 -8.24
CA ALA A 208 0.27 7.39 -9.54
C ALA A 208 -0.78 7.46 -10.66
N GLY A 209 -2.02 7.05 -10.38
CA GLY A 209 -3.12 7.19 -11.31
C GLY A 209 -3.42 8.65 -11.63
N PHE A 210 -3.47 9.50 -10.60
CA PHE A 210 -3.68 10.94 -10.79
C PHE A 210 -2.56 11.56 -11.64
N ALA A 211 -1.30 11.28 -11.27
CA ALA A 211 -0.13 11.77 -12.00
C ALA A 211 -0.13 11.31 -13.47
N PHE A 212 -0.65 10.12 -13.77
CA PHE A 212 -0.74 9.63 -15.15
C PHE A 212 -1.64 10.53 -16.01
N THR A 213 -2.87 10.80 -15.56
CA THR A 213 -3.81 11.64 -16.31
C THR A 213 -3.33 13.09 -16.36
N GLU A 214 -2.79 13.59 -15.26
CA GLU A 214 -2.25 14.94 -15.20
C GLU A 214 -1.06 15.11 -16.15
N ASN A 215 -0.14 14.13 -16.21
CA ASN A 215 0.98 14.17 -17.15
C ASN A 215 0.52 14.20 -18.61
N ILE A 216 -0.57 13.50 -18.97
CA ILE A 216 -1.14 13.59 -20.32
C ILE A 216 -1.55 15.03 -20.63
N LEU A 217 -2.21 15.72 -19.70
CA LEU A 217 -2.64 17.10 -19.88
C LEU A 217 -1.45 18.06 -20.03
N TYR A 218 -0.46 17.99 -19.13
CA TYR A 218 0.73 18.86 -19.20
C TYR A 218 1.59 18.61 -20.43
N LEU A 219 1.80 17.34 -20.81
CA LEU A 219 2.54 16.99 -22.01
C LEU A 219 1.80 17.43 -23.27
N GLY A 220 0.47 17.26 -23.31
CA GLY A 220 -0.37 17.71 -24.42
C GLY A 220 -0.35 19.23 -24.59
N GLN A 221 -0.47 19.98 -23.50
CA GLN A 221 -0.36 21.44 -23.51
C GLN A 221 1.04 21.89 -23.96
N SER A 222 2.10 21.27 -23.42
CA SER A 222 3.48 21.62 -23.80
C SER A 222 3.80 21.31 -25.26
N TRP A 223 3.20 20.25 -25.82
CA TRP A 223 3.29 19.98 -27.25
C TRP A 223 2.63 21.10 -28.06
N ASN A 224 1.44 21.56 -27.65
CA ASN A 224 0.74 22.62 -28.35
C ASN A 224 1.50 23.96 -28.30
N ASP A 225 2.08 24.30 -27.15
CA ASP A 225 2.73 25.61 -26.93
C ASP A 225 4.18 25.67 -27.44
N GLY A 226 4.90 24.54 -27.44
CA GLY A 226 6.33 24.50 -27.73
C GLY A 226 6.78 23.35 -28.63
N GLU A 227 5.84 22.70 -29.34
CA GLU A 227 6.07 21.55 -30.21
C GLU A 227 6.88 20.42 -29.53
N LEU A 228 7.76 19.73 -30.27
CA LEU A 228 8.57 18.63 -29.73
C LEU A 228 9.59 19.08 -28.66
N PRO A 229 10.27 20.24 -28.77
CA PRO A 229 11.17 20.71 -27.73
C PRO A 229 10.47 20.99 -26.40
N GLY A 230 9.31 21.65 -26.42
CA GLY A 230 8.50 21.93 -25.23
C GLY A 230 8.03 20.64 -24.56
N LEU A 231 7.54 19.69 -25.36
CA LEU A 231 7.20 18.34 -24.90
C LEU A 231 8.38 17.66 -24.21
N ALA A 232 9.58 17.69 -24.81
CA ALA A 232 10.77 17.02 -24.27
C ALA A 232 11.20 17.59 -22.91
N VAL A 233 11.17 18.92 -22.76
CA VAL A 233 11.48 19.60 -21.49
C VAL A 233 10.47 19.22 -20.42
N THR A 234 9.17 19.29 -20.73
CA THR A 234 8.11 18.92 -19.77
C THR A 234 8.18 17.45 -19.39
N PHE A 235 8.46 16.55 -20.34
CA PHE A 235 8.67 15.14 -20.08
C PHE A 235 9.87 14.92 -19.15
N ALA A 236 11.02 15.53 -19.43
CA ALA A 236 12.20 15.40 -18.59
C ALA A 236 11.94 15.91 -17.17
N MET A 237 11.30 17.07 -17.01
CA MET A 237 11.06 17.67 -15.70
C MET A 237 10.00 16.93 -14.89
N ARG A 238 8.87 16.55 -15.52
CA ARG A 238 7.74 15.92 -14.83
C ARG A 238 7.86 14.41 -14.73
N CYS A 239 8.12 13.74 -15.85
CA CYS A 239 8.07 12.27 -15.92
C CYS A 239 9.38 11.61 -15.47
N LEU A 240 10.52 12.29 -15.59
CA LEU A 240 11.81 11.76 -15.12
C LEU A 240 12.30 12.47 -13.84
N GLY A 241 12.14 13.79 -13.79
CA GLY A 241 12.59 14.63 -12.68
C GLY A 241 11.74 14.48 -11.43
N SER A 242 10.42 14.34 -11.54
CA SER A 242 9.48 14.29 -10.40
C SER A 242 8.40 13.19 -10.42
N PRO A 243 8.67 11.97 -10.92
CA PRO A 243 7.63 10.96 -11.17
C PRO A 243 6.90 10.46 -9.92
N LEU A 244 7.51 10.60 -8.74
CA LEU A 244 7.04 9.97 -7.51
C LEU A 244 6.29 10.91 -6.56
N LEU A 245 6.14 12.20 -6.91
CA LEU A 245 5.66 13.20 -5.95
C LEU A 245 4.21 13.01 -5.54
N HIS A 246 3.27 12.93 -6.49
CA HIS A 246 1.86 12.67 -6.14
C HIS A 246 1.68 11.35 -5.41
N THR A 247 2.48 10.35 -5.77
CA THR A 247 2.53 9.04 -5.08
C THR A 247 2.96 9.23 -3.62
N ALA A 248 3.97 10.05 -3.36
CA ALA A 248 4.46 10.34 -2.03
C ALA A 248 3.45 11.15 -1.19
N PHE A 249 2.80 12.16 -1.76
CA PHE A 249 1.83 13.00 -1.05
C PHE A 249 0.59 12.20 -0.62
N SER A 250 -0.01 11.44 -1.55
CA SER A 250 -1.16 10.59 -1.24
C SER A 250 -0.82 9.42 -0.32
N THR A 251 0.45 8.98 -0.29
CA THR A 251 0.95 7.98 0.67
C THR A 251 0.87 8.46 2.12
N CYS A 252 1.03 9.77 2.39
CA CYS A 252 0.98 10.31 3.76
C CYS A 252 -0.35 9.99 4.45
N ALA A 253 -1.47 10.22 3.77
CA ALA A 253 -2.80 9.86 4.24
C ALA A 253 -2.93 8.34 4.51
N GLY A 254 -2.51 7.51 3.56
CA GLY A 254 -2.60 6.05 3.69
C GLY A 254 -1.77 5.50 4.84
N VAL A 255 -0.52 5.92 4.96
CA VAL A 255 0.38 5.49 6.05
C VAL A 255 -0.16 5.92 7.41
N SER A 256 -0.69 7.14 7.51
CA SER A 256 -1.30 7.66 8.73
C SER A 256 -2.50 6.81 9.19
N ILE A 257 -3.43 6.51 8.29
CA ILE A 257 -4.55 5.59 8.55
C ILE A 257 -4.03 4.20 8.97
N GLY A 258 -3.01 3.69 8.27
CA GLY A 258 -2.44 2.37 8.53
C GLY A 258 -1.79 2.22 9.91
N PHE A 259 -1.29 3.31 10.51
CA PHE A 259 -0.81 3.29 11.89
C PHE A 259 -1.95 3.05 12.88
N ALA A 260 -3.11 3.67 12.67
CA ALA A 260 -4.31 3.41 13.47
C ALA A 260 -4.91 2.04 13.20
N ALA A 261 -4.80 1.53 11.97
CA ALA A 261 -5.40 0.26 11.56
C ALA A 261 -4.98 -0.95 12.41
N ARG A 262 -3.82 -0.87 13.09
CA ARG A 262 -3.31 -1.95 13.93
C ARG A 262 -3.85 -1.97 15.36
N LYS A 263 -4.23 -0.83 15.92
CA LYS A 263 -4.41 -0.66 17.36
C LYS A 263 -5.71 0.01 17.77
N TRP A 264 -6.32 0.77 16.89
CA TRP A 264 -7.36 1.71 17.27
C TRP A 264 -8.72 1.30 16.68
N PRO A 265 -9.82 1.75 17.30
CA PRO A 265 -11.18 1.49 16.82
C PRO A 265 -11.41 2.09 15.41
N TRP A 266 -12.44 1.61 14.72
CA TRP A 266 -12.68 1.97 13.32
C TRP A 266 -12.81 3.49 13.05
N TRP A 267 -13.40 4.25 13.97
CA TRP A 267 -13.61 5.69 13.83
C TRP A 267 -12.30 6.48 13.84
N SER A 268 -11.29 6.00 14.58
CA SER A 268 -10.01 6.71 14.67
C SER A 268 -9.22 6.59 13.36
N LEU A 269 -9.50 5.58 12.54
CA LEU A 269 -8.88 5.47 11.22
C LEU A 269 -9.35 6.62 10.32
N ILE A 270 -10.63 7.01 10.43
CA ILE A 270 -11.17 8.17 9.71
C ILE A 270 -10.51 9.45 10.22
N LEU A 271 -10.33 9.59 11.53
CA LEU A 271 -9.63 10.77 12.08
C LEU A 271 -8.15 10.82 11.66
N MET A 272 -7.48 9.67 11.58
CA MET A 272 -6.07 9.58 11.15
C MET A 272 -5.87 9.86 9.66
N TRP A 273 -6.93 9.95 8.87
CA TRP A 273 -6.85 10.49 7.52
C TRP A 273 -6.41 11.96 7.54
N LEU A 274 -6.92 12.78 8.47
CA LEU A 274 -6.67 14.23 8.55
C LEU A 274 -5.19 14.61 8.70
N PRO A 275 -4.40 14.08 9.67
CA PRO A 275 -3.00 14.47 9.79
C PRO A 275 -2.16 14.03 8.58
N GLY A 276 -2.48 12.88 7.98
CA GLY A 276 -1.80 12.43 6.76
C GLY A 276 -2.19 13.24 5.52
N LEU A 277 -3.45 13.66 5.42
CA LEU A 277 -3.94 14.58 4.39
C LEU A 277 -3.25 15.94 4.50
N LEU A 278 -3.21 16.53 5.71
CA LEU A 278 -2.55 17.81 5.96
C LEU A 278 -1.06 17.74 5.60
N LEU A 279 -0.37 16.66 5.99
CA LEU A 279 1.03 16.45 5.59
C LEU A 279 1.19 16.36 4.06
N GLY A 280 0.32 15.63 3.39
CA GLY A 280 0.31 15.53 1.93
C GLY A 280 0.10 16.89 1.25
N MET A 281 -0.87 17.68 1.72
CA MET A 281 -1.16 19.04 1.25
C MET A 281 0.04 19.97 1.45
N VAL A 282 0.67 19.94 2.63
CA VAL A 282 1.84 20.78 2.92
C VAL A 282 3.02 20.42 2.04
N LEU A 283 3.31 19.13 1.86
CA LEU A 283 4.41 18.68 0.98
C LEU A 283 4.13 19.03 -0.49
N HIS A 284 2.88 18.90 -0.93
CA HIS A 284 2.47 19.26 -2.29
C HIS A 284 2.54 20.79 -2.52
N GLY A 285 1.98 21.58 -1.60
CA GLY A 285 2.10 23.04 -1.65
C GLY A 285 3.56 23.49 -1.59
N PHE A 286 4.39 22.86 -0.75
CA PHE A 286 5.81 23.13 -0.68
C PHE A 286 6.53 22.86 -2.01
N TRP A 287 6.18 21.78 -2.71
CA TRP A 287 6.70 21.50 -4.05
C TRP A 287 6.28 22.57 -5.07
N ASN A 288 5.01 22.96 -5.09
CA ASN A 288 4.50 23.98 -6.01
C ASN A 288 5.11 25.36 -5.72
N ALA A 289 5.29 25.69 -4.44
CA ALA A 289 5.98 26.90 -4.01
C ALA A 289 7.45 26.87 -4.43
N SER A 290 8.12 25.71 -4.33
CA SER A 290 9.51 25.54 -4.73
C SER A 290 9.69 25.71 -6.24
N ILE A 291 8.79 25.17 -7.06
CA ILE A 291 8.79 25.41 -8.52
C ILE A 291 8.67 26.91 -8.83
N THR A 292 7.70 27.57 -8.20
CA THR A 292 7.44 28.99 -8.43
C THR A 292 8.63 29.85 -8.01
N PHE A 293 9.15 29.62 -6.80
CA PHE A 293 10.29 30.35 -6.24
C PHE A 293 11.56 30.15 -7.06
N LEU A 294 11.91 28.90 -7.41
CA LEU A 294 13.09 28.61 -8.21
C LEU A 294 12.96 29.15 -9.64
N GLY A 295 11.76 29.19 -10.20
CA GLY A 295 11.49 29.81 -11.50
C GLY A 295 11.74 31.32 -11.49
N VAL A 296 11.24 32.03 -10.47
CA VAL A 296 11.50 33.47 -10.30
C VAL A 296 12.98 33.74 -10.06
N LEU A 297 13.61 32.99 -9.16
CA LEU A 297 15.04 33.14 -8.86
C LEU A 297 15.89 32.88 -10.12
N GLY A 298 15.56 31.84 -10.90
CA GLY A 298 16.26 31.52 -12.14
C GLY A 298 16.10 32.58 -13.23
N GLN A 299 14.98 33.31 -13.27
CA GLN A 299 14.82 34.47 -14.14
C GLN A 299 15.70 35.64 -13.68
N LEU A 300 15.70 35.96 -12.39
CA LEU A 300 16.47 37.08 -11.82
C LEU A 300 17.99 36.86 -11.90
N THR A 301 18.43 35.61 -11.83
CA THR A 301 19.85 35.23 -11.80
C THR A 301 20.36 34.67 -13.12
N ARG A 302 19.54 34.72 -14.18
CA ARG A 302 19.79 34.09 -15.48
C ARG A 302 21.17 34.43 -16.03
N ASP A 303 21.55 35.70 -16.01
CA ASP A 303 22.79 36.19 -16.63
C ASP A 303 24.03 35.92 -15.76
N VAL A 304 23.85 35.69 -14.46
CA VAL A 304 24.95 35.52 -13.49
C VAL A 304 25.23 34.05 -13.21
N MET A 305 24.20 33.20 -13.16
CA MET A 305 24.31 31.79 -12.75
C MET A 305 24.24 30.79 -13.91
N GLY A 306 24.45 31.24 -15.15
CA GLY A 306 24.53 30.35 -16.31
C GLY A 306 23.16 29.84 -16.78
N GLY A 307 22.11 30.66 -16.67
CA GLY A 307 20.80 30.38 -17.24
C GLY A 307 19.87 29.52 -16.36
N MET A 308 19.08 28.67 -17.00
CA MET A 308 18.04 27.84 -16.37
C MET A 308 18.58 26.58 -15.67
N LEU A 309 19.89 26.34 -15.67
CA LEU A 309 20.48 25.11 -15.14
C LEU A 309 20.41 24.99 -13.60
N PRO A 310 20.77 26.01 -12.79
CA PRO A 310 20.75 25.88 -11.34
C PRO A 310 19.36 25.58 -10.76
N GLN A 311 18.31 26.20 -11.33
CA GLN A 311 16.92 25.94 -10.93
C GLN A 311 16.48 24.50 -11.24
N ILE A 312 16.88 23.96 -12.40
CA ILE A 312 16.57 22.58 -12.80
C ILE A 312 17.27 21.61 -11.85
N ILE A 313 18.55 21.86 -11.56
CA ILE A 313 19.33 21.06 -10.60
C ILE A 313 18.68 21.11 -9.22
N GLY A 314 18.28 22.29 -8.74
CA GLY A 314 17.59 22.46 -7.46
C GLY A 314 16.30 21.65 -7.37
N LEU A 315 15.47 21.69 -8.42
CA LEU A 315 14.22 20.90 -8.49
C LEU A 315 14.48 19.39 -8.54
N ILE A 316 15.48 18.94 -9.30
CA ILE A 316 15.87 17.53 -9.36
C ILE A 316 16.36 17.04 -8.00
N VAL A 317 17.20 17.83 -7.32
CA VAL A 317 17.69 17.49 -5.96
C VAL A 317 16.53 17.41 -4.97
N LEU A 318 15.64 18.40 -4.97
CA LEU A 318 14.46 18.39 -4.09
C LEU A 318 13.58 17.17 -4.36
N SER A 319 13.29 16.89 -5.62
CA SER A 319 12.51 15.71 -6.01
C SER A 319 13.19 14.41 -5.60
N ALA A 320 14.51 14.30 -5.78
CA ALA A 320 15.28 13.13 -5.37
C ALA A 320 15.23 12.91 -3.85
N VAL A 321 15.24 13.98 -3.05
CA VAL A 321 15.09 13.91 -1.59
C VAL A 321 13.69 13.40 -1.22
N LEU A 322 12.62 13.99 -1.76
CA LEU A 322 11.24 13.58 -1.47
C LEU A 322 10.96 12.14 -1.94
N SER A 323 11.40 11.80 -3.14
CA SER A 323 11.30 10.47 -3.72
C SER A 323 12.10 9.44 -2.93
N GLY A 324 13.33 9.78 -2.53
CA GLY A 324 14.21 8.94 -1.72
C GLY A 324 13.63 8.69 -0.33
N ALA A 325 13.00 9.70 0.28
CA ALA A 325 12.29 9.56 1.54
C ALA A 325 11.12 8.58 1.41
N TRP A 326 10.32 8.69 0.33
CA TRP A 326 9.23 7.76 0.06
C TRP A 326 9.70 6.31 -0.19
N VAL A 327 10.74 6.11 -1.00
CA VAL A 327 11.33 4.77 -1.23
C VAL A 327 11.86 4.18 0.07
N THR A 328 12.55 4.98 0.87
CA THR A 328 13.10 4.56 2.15
C THR A 328 11.99 4.18 3.13
N LEU A 329 10.92 4.96 3.20
CA LEU A 329 9.73 4.64 3.98
C LEU A 329 9.15 3.28 3.55
N GLY A 330 8.99 3.04 2.25
CA GLY A 330 8.52 1.74 1.73
C GLY A 330 9.39 0.56 2.16
N LEU A 331 10.72 0.72 2.12
CA LEU A 331 11.67 -0.30 2.58
C LEU A 331 11.58 -0.55 4.09
N ILE A 332 11.46 0.52 4.88
CA ILE A 332 11.31 0.44 6.35
C ILE A 332 9.99 -0.27 6.69
N LEU A 333 8.88 0.12 6.07
CA LEU A 333 7.56 -0.48 6.32
C LEU A 333 7.53 -1.94 5.91
N ARG A 334 8.16 -2.31 4.79
CA ARG A 334 8.30 -3.71 4.38
C ARG A 334 9.13 -4.53 5.36
N ARG A 335 10.23 -3.98 5.88
CA ARG A 335 11.04 -4.63 6.91
C ARG A 335 10.26 -4.79 8.21
N SER A 336 9.54 -3.74 8.62
CA SER A 336 8.67 -3.74 9.78
C SER A 336 7.60 -4.82 9.68
N GLU A 337 6.94 -4.95 8.53
CA GLU A 337 5.91 -5.97 8.30
C GLU A 337 6.44 -7.40 8.43
N ARG A 338 7.63 -7.65 7.90
CA ARG A 338 8.32 -8.94 8.05
C ARG A 338 8.61 -9.26 9.51
N LEU A 339 9.22 -8.31 10.23
CA LEU A 339 9.56 -8.50 11.65
C LEU A 339 8.31 -8.69 12.50
N HIS A 340 7.26 -7.94 12.19
CA HIS A 340 5.96 -8.07 12.84
C HIS A 340 5.39 -9.47 12.63
N THR A 341 5.39 -9.98 11.39
CA THR A 341 4.96 -11.35 11.08
C THR A 341 5.74 -12.39 11.89
N GLN A 342 7.07 -12.26 11.95
CA GLN A 342 7.92 -13.17 12.73
C GLN A 342 7.61 -13.12 14.23
N ASN A 343 7.37 -11.94 14.79
CA ASN A 343 7.07 -11.78 16.20
C ASN A 343 5.71 -12.40 16.58
N MET A 344 4.67 -12.18 15.76
CA MET A 344 3.34 -12.75 16.01
C MET A 344 3.35 -14.28 15.83
N LEU A 345 4.05 -14.80 14.81
CA LEU A 345 4.24 -16.24 14.64
C LEU A 345 5.08 -16.86 15.77
N GLY A 346 6.01 -16.09 16.35
CA GLY A 346 6.81 -16.50 17.51
C GLY A 346 5.96 -16.77 18.75
N ASP A 347 4.86 -16.05 18.97
CA ASP A 347 3.94 -16.31 20.09
C ASP A 347 3.26 -17.68 19.95
N TYR A 348 2.94 -18.09 18.72
CA TYR A 348 2.42 -19.44 18.44
C TYR A 348 3.51 -20.50 18.62
N ALA A 349 4.77 -20.20 18.30
CA ALA A 349 5.87 -21.13 18.54
C ALA A 349 6.13 -21.35 20.04
N ASN A 350 6.15 -20.27 20.81
CA ASN A 350 6.35 -20.32 22.27
C ASN A 350 5.21 -21.06 22.99
N SER A 351 4.02 -21.12 22.40
CA SER A 351 2.87 -21.86 22.92
C SER A 351 2.76 -23.29 22.35
N GLY A 352 3.70 -23.71 21.50
CA GLY A 352 3.76 -25.07 20.95
C GLY A 352 2.89 -25.34 19.72
N TRP A 353 2.24 -24.32 19.14
CA TRP A 353 1.47 -24.44 17.90
C TRP A 353 2.34 -24.52 16.64
N LEU A 354 3.50 -23.86 16.66
CA LEU A 354 4.48 -23.84 15.57
C LEU A 354 5.87 -24.23 16.07
N THR A 355 6.72 -24.73 15.19
CA THR A 355 8.15 -24.80 15.49
C THR A 355 8.82 -23.46 15.19
N HIS A 356 9.93 -23.16 15.86
CA HIS A 356 10.72 -21.97 15.55
C HIS A 356 11.27 -21.98 14.11
N ALA A 357 11.58 -23.16 13.57
CA ALA A 357 11.99 -23.32 12.17
C ALA A 357 10.86 -22.98 11.19
N GLU A 358 9.61 -23.30 11.53
CA GLU A 358 8.44 -22.88 10.75
C GLU A 358 8.23 -21.38 10.80
N VAL A 359 8.46 -20.74 11.95
CA VAL A 359 8.43 -19.28 12.06
C VAL A 359 9.47 -18.64 11.14
N ASP A 360 10.69 -19.17 11.07
CA ASP A 360 11.72 -18.63 10.17
C ASP A 360 11.41 -18.89 8.68
N MET A 361 10.81 -20.04 8.38
CA MET A 361 10.39 -20.40 7.03
C MET A 361 9.22 -19.53 6.55
N LEU A 362 8.18 -19.36 7.36
CA LEU A 362 6.99 -18.56 7.05
C LEU A 362 7.23 -17.06 7.23
N GLY A 363 8.16 -16.68 8.09
CA GLY A 363 8.51 -15.31 8.43
C GLY A 363 9.59 -14.69 7.53
N THR A 364 10.14 -15.43 6.55
CA THR A 364 11.11 -14.88 5.59
C THR A 364 10.76 -15.18 4.13
N TRP A 365 11.17 -14.30 3.22
CA TRP A 365 10.92 -14.50 1.78
C TRP A 365 11.68 -15.72 1.24
N LYS A 366 12.95 -15.86 1.62
CA LYS A 366 13.78 -17.01 1.26
C LYS A 366 13.17 -18.30 1.80
N GLY A 367 12.71 -18.30 3.05
CA GLY A 367 11.98 -19.40 3.66
C GLY A 367 10.73 -19.81 2.87
N ARG A 368 9.83 -18.85 2.57
CA ARG A 368 8.62 -19.10 1.76
C ARG A 368 8.91 -19.60 0.35
N LYS A 369 10.00 -19.13 -0.28
CA LYS A 369 10.42 -19.62 -1.60
C LYS A 369 10.93 -21.05 -1.51
N ASN A 370 11.78 -21.35 -0.53
CA ASN A 370 12.34 -22.68 -0.31
C ASN A 370 11.26 -23.68 0.10
N GLY A 371 10.37 -23.32 1.02
CA GLY A 371 9.21 -24.14 1.42
C GLY A 371 8.30 -24.47 0.24
N ARG A 372 8.01 -23.50 -0.64
CA ARG A 372 7.27 -23.78 -1.88
C ARG A 372 8.04 -24.66 -2.87
N SER A 373 9.37 -24.53 -2.93
CA SER A 373 10.20 -25.35 -3.81
C SER A 373 10.27 -26.79 -3.32
N TRP A 374 10.44 -26.99 -2.02
CA TRP A 374 10.37 -28.28 -1.36
C TRP A 374 9.00 -28.91 -1.53
N ALA A 375 7.92 -28.17 -1.26
CA ALA A 375 6.56 -28.68 -1.37
C ALA A 375 6.13 -29.06 -2.80
N LYS A 376 6.85 -28.61 -3.84
CA LYS A 376 6.62 -29.03 -5.23
C LYS A 376 7.02 -30.48 -5.50
N SER A 377 7.87 -31.08 -4.68
CA SER A 377 8.27 -32.48 -4.87
C SER A 377 7.15 -33.47 -4.51
N PHE A 378 6.02 -32.99 -3.99
CA PHE A 378 4.90 -33.83 -3.56
C PHE A 378 3.61 -33.47 -4.32
N PRO A 379 2.78 -34.46 -4.66
CA PRO A 379 1.45 -34.21 -5.25
C PRO A 379 0.63 -33.27 -4.37
N GLY A 380 0.11 -32.17 -4.95
CA GLY A 380 -0.69 -31.17 -4.22
C GLY A 380 0.08 -30.30 -3.21
N GLY A 381 1.32 -30.64 -2.85
CA GLY A 381 2.06 -29.99 -1.76
C GLY A 381 2.30 -28.49 -1.97
N LYS A 382 2.52 -28.05 -3.21
CA LYS A 382 2.68 -26.62 -3.55
C LYS A 382 1.46 -25.78 -3.15
N GLU A 383 0.25 -26.31 -3.35
CA GLU A 383 -0.98 -25.57 -3.01
C GLU A 383 -1.20 -25.57 -1.50
N GLU A 384 -0.93 -26.66 -0.79
CA GLU A 384 -0.99 -26.70 0.67
C GLU A 384 0.02 -25.75 1.32
N MET A 385 1.25 -25.69 0.81
CA MET A 385 2.26 -24.72 1.28
C MET A 385 1.82 -23.27 0.99
N LYS A 386 1.14 -22.99 -0.14
CA LYS A 386 0.55 -21.66 -0.37
C LYS A 386 -0.55 -21.35 0.64
N THR A 387 -1.38 -22.33 0.99
CA THR A 387 -2.40 -22.20 2.03
C THR A 387 -1.75 -21.89 3.37
N MET A 388 -0.75 -22.65 3.80
CA MET A 388 0.02 -22.38 5.02
C MET A 388 0.61 -20.97 5.04
N ILE A 389 1.26 -20.53 3.95
CA ILE A 389 1.82 -19.18 3.84
C ILE A 389 0.72 -18.11 3.97
N ARG A 390 -0.40 -18.27 3.25
CA ARG A 390 -1.52 -17.33 3.30
C ARG A 390 -2.14 -17.28 4.70
N THR A 391 -2.43 -18.42 5.30
CA THR A 391 -3.03 -18.53 6.63
C THR A 391 -2.09 -18.00 7.71
N SER A 392 -0.77 -18.23 7.62
CA SER A 392 0.21 -17.63 8.55
C SER A 392 0.21 -16.09 8.50
N GLY A 393 0.02 -15.51 7.31
CA GLY A 393 -0.09 -14.07 7.13
C GLY A 393 -1.39 -13.48 7.69
N LYS A 394 -2.47 -14.27 7.73
CA LYS A 394 -3.71 -13.88 8.40
C LYS A 394 -3.59 -14.04 9.92
N LEU A 395 -3.08 -15.19 10.38
CA LEU A 395 -2.81 -15.47 11.80
C LEU A 395 -1.99 -14.38 12.45
N SER A 396 -0.94 -13.89 11.78
CA SER A 396 -0.16 -12.77 12.28
C SER A 396 -1.02 -11.53 12.56
N THR A 397 -1.90 -11.15 11.64
CA THR A 397 -2.79 -10.00 11.80
C THR A 397 -3.84 -10.26 12.88
N THR A 398 -4.49 -11.43 12.85
CA THR A 398 -5.51 -11.81 13.82
C THR A 398 -4.93 -11.81 15.23
N ARG A 399 -3.73 -12.37 15.42
CA ARG A 399 -3.01 -12.35 16.70
C ARG A 399 -2.81 -10.95 17.22
N MET A 400 -2.38 -10.04 16.34
CA MET A 400 -2.17 -8.64 16.69
C MET A 400 -3.48 -7.97 17.16
N ARG A 401 -4.60 -8.22 16.48
CA ARG A 401 -5.92 -7.68 16.87
C ARG A 401 -6.39 -8.25 18.22
N VAL A 402 -6.20 -9.55 18.43
CA VAL A 402 -6.49 -10.21 19.72
C VAL A 402 -5.66 -9.63 20.85
N LEU A 403 -4.36 -9.40 20.64
CA LEU A 403 -3.45 -8.77 21.61
C LEU A 403 -3.82 -7.31 21.91
N ALA A 404 -4.30 -6.58 20.89
CA ALA A 404 -4.78 -5.21 21.02
C ALA A 404 -6.18 -5.11 21.67
N GLY A 405 -6.83 -6.24 21.95
CA GLY A 405 -8.20 -6.27 22.49
C GLY A 405 -9.28 -5.84 21.48
N ILE A 406 -8.95 -5.82 20.18
CA ILE A 406 -9.88 -5.45 19.11
C ILE A 406 -10.76 -6.65 18.78
N GLY A 407 -12.06 -6.44 18.62
CA GLY A 407 -13.02 -7.44 18.12
C GLY A 407 -13.38 -8.60 19.07
N GLY A 408 -12.78 -8.65 20.26
CA GLY A 408 -13.23 -9.51 21.37
C GLY A 408 -13.29 -11.00 21.01
N GLU A 409 -14.43 -11.64 21.30
CA GLU A 409 -14.63 -13.08 21.09
C GLU A 409 -14.64 -13.47 19.61
N GLN A 410 -15.15 -12.60 18.73
CA GLN A 410 -15.22 -12.87 17.29
C GLN A 410 -13.82 -13.04 16.68
N GLU A 411 -12.86 -12.19 17.07
CA GLU A 411 -11.47 -12.33 16.63
C GLU A 411 -10.81 -13.59 17.16
N ARG A 412 -11.14 -14.01 18.39
CA ARG A 412 -10.69 -15.31 18.93
C ARG A 412 -11.27 -16.50 18.16
N LYS A 413 -12.52 -16.41 17.69
CA LYS A 413 -13.11 -17.45 16.81
C LYS A 413 -12.39 -17.51 15.46
N ILE A 414 -12.08 -16.35 14.88
CA ILE A 414 -11.28 -16.25 13.65
C ILE A 414 -9.89 -16.86 13.87
N GLU A 415 -9.20 -16.51 14.96
CA GLU A 415 -7.87 -17.05 15.30
C GLU A 415 -7.88 -18.59 15.37
N ARG A 416 -8.89 -19.17 16.04
CA ARG A 416 -9.04 -20.63 16.13
C ARG A 416 -9.29 -21.28 14.76
N ALA A 417 -10.15 -20.67 13.94
CA ALA A 417 -10.45 -21.17 12.59
C ALA A 417 -9.20 -21.14 11.70
N GLU A 418 -8.39 -20.08 11.80
CA GLU A 418 -7.15 -19.95 11.05
C GLU A 418 -6.06 -20.93 11.53
N LEU A 419 -5.92 -21.14 12.84
CA LEU A 419 -5.01 -22.15 13.39
C LEU A 419 -5.38 -23.54 12.90
N LYS A 420 -6.66 -23.86 12.87
CA LYS A 420 -7.16 -25.13 12.34
C LYS A 420 -6.87 -25.28 10.86
N GLN A 421 -7.21 -24.28 10.05
CA GLN A 421 -6.92 -24.31 8.61
C GLN A 421 -5.42 -24.50 8.35
N PHE A 422 -4.56 -23.86 9.16
CA PHE A 422 -3.12 -24.03 9.08
C PHE A 422 -2.70 -25.47 9.43
N ALA A 423 -3.22 -26.03 10.53
CA ALA A 423 -2.92 -27.39 10.96
C ALA A 423 -3.35 -28.43 9.90
N ASP A 424 -4.55 -28.30 9.35
CA ASP A 424 -5.07 -29.20 8.31
C ASP A 424 -4.19 -29.16 7.04
N ALA A 425 -3.75 -27.97 6.62
CA ALA A 425 -2.86 -27.82 5.47
C ALA A 425 -1.47 -28.42 5.72
N ARG A 426 -0.94 -28.26 6.94
CA ARG A 426 0.32 -28.87 7.37
C ARG A 426 0.22 -30.40 7.34
N GLU A 427 -0.89 -30.96 7.83
CA GLU A 427 -1.13 -32.40 7.84
C GLU A 427 -1.22 -33.00 6.44
N ARG A 428 -1.97 -32.36 5.53
CA ARG A 428 -2.06 -32.80 4.12
C ARG A 428 -0.70 -32.77 3.44
N LEU A 429 0.09 -31.73 3.69
CA LEU A 429 1.45 -31.61 3.16
C LEU A 429 2.38 -32.72 3.68
N LEU A 430 2.28 -33.05 4.97
CA LEU A 430 3.06 -34.10 5.61
C LEU A 430 2.66 -35.51 5.16
N THR A 431 1.38 -35.74 4.94
CA THR A 431 0.89 -37.02 4.42
C THR A 431 1.38 -37.23 2.99
N ALA A 432 1.32 -36.19 2.15
CA ALA A 432 1.83 -36.24 0.78
C ALA A 432 3.35 -36.52 0.72
N SER A 433 4.14 -35.95 1.64
CA SER A 433 5.58 -36.21 1.69
C SER A 433 5.92 -37.65 2.07
N LYS A 434 5.20 -38.22 3.05
CA LYS A 434 5.38 -39.63 3.45
C LYS A 434 5.01 -40.63 2.36
N GLN A 435 3.96 -40.35 1.58
CA GLN A 435 3.53 -41.21 0.48
C GLN A 435 4.54 -41.26 -0.68
N THR A 436 5.35 -40.21 -0.84
CA THR A 436 6.34 -40.11 -1.93
C THR A 436 7.69 -40.73 -1.56
N LEU A 437 7.95 -40.93 -0.26
CA LEU A 437 9.19 -41.54 0.26
C LEU A 437 9.08 -43.07 0.43
N ARG A 438 7.90 -43.65 0.19
CA ARG A 438 7.67 -45.09 0.05
C ARG A 438 7.71 -45.44 -1.42
#